data_AF-A0A7Z0CJ09-F1
#
_entry.id   AF-A0A7Z0CJ09-F1
#
_cell.length_a   1.000
_cell.length_b   1.000
_cell.length_c   1.000
_cell.angle_alpha   90.00
_cell.angle_beta   90.00
_cell.angle_gamma   90.00
#
_symmetry.space_group_name_H-M   'P 1'
#
loop_
_entity.id
_entity.type
_entity.pdbx_description
1 polymer ?
#
loop_
_entity_poly.entity_id
_entity_poly.type
_entity_poly.pdbx_seq_one_letter_code
_entity_poly.pdbx_strand_id
1 'polypeptide(L)'
;MTTSLDARLAQLRHQRREMRRELARIRWWLRLLQARRDLLIAHIAFPGETGAIDLDAAWEALAADAPTSRELAEAIWTEAPKGIPGSIDRIDALVARLLSYEARVSENAETVTADVVKAMGEAHRASVAHKVNHA
;
A
#
# COMPACT_ATOMS: atom_id res chain seq x y z
N MET A 1 -32.31 -27.51 4.03
CA MET A 1 -32.08 -26.07 3.74
C MET A 1 -30.79 -25.53 4.36
N THR A 2 -30.33 -26.03 5.52
CA THR A 2 -29.08 -25.63 6.19
C THR A 2 -27.81 -25.79 5.34
N THR A 3 -27.68 -26.88 4.58
CA THR A 3 -26.51 -27.15 3.72
C THR A 3 -26.28 -26.08 2.63
N SER A 4 -27.34 -25.45 2.14
CA SER A 4 -27.25 -24.37 1.14
C SER A 4 -26.76 -23.05 1.76
N LEU A 5 -27.16 -22.77 3.00
CA LEU A 5 -26.69 -21.60 3.77
C LEU A 5 -25.21 -21.74 4.15
N ASP A 6 -24.77 -22.93 4.54
CA ASP A 6 -23.37 -23.20 4.87
C ASP A 6 -22.45 -23.06 3.66
N ALA A 7 -22.87 -23.55 2.49
CA ALA A 7 -22.14 -23.37 1.24
C ALA A 7 -22.01 -21.89 0.85
N ARG A 8 -23.10 -21.12 0.97
CA ARG A 8 -23.10 -19.66 0.73
C ARG A 8 -22.15 -18.94 1.69
N LEU A 9 -22.16 -19.29 2.98
CA LEU A 9 -21.28 -18.68 3.97
C LEU A 9 -19.80 -19.02 3.73
N ALA A 10 -19.50 -20.26 3.32
CA ALA A 10 -18.15 -20.66 2.93
C ALA A 10 -17.64 -19.85 1.72
N GLN A 11 -18.50 -19.65 0.71
CA GLN A 11 -18.18 -18.85 -0.46
C GLN A 11 -17.88 -17.38 -0.10
N LEU A 12 -18.73 -16.75 0.71
CA LEU A 12 -18.52 -15.36 1.14
C LEU A 12 -17.23 -15.20 1.96
N ARG A 13 -16.91 -16.16 2.84
CA ARG A 13 -15.64 -16.17 3.59
C ARG A 13 -14.43 -16.31 2.66
N HIS A 14 -14.54 -17.13 1.62
CA HIS A 14 -13.49 -17.26 0.62
C HIS A 14 -13.30 -15.95 -0.14
N GLN A 15 -14.38 -15.34 -0.65
CA GLN A 15 -14.35 -14.04 -1.32
C GLN A 15 -13.71 -12.95 -0.44
N ARG A 16 -14.06 -12.90 0.86
CA ARG A 16 -13.44 -11.96 1.80
C ARG A 16 -11.93 -12.14 1.92
N ARG A 17 -11.43 -13.39 1.94
CA ARG A 17 -9.98 -13.66 2.01
C ARG A 17 -9.27 -13.22 0.74
N GLU A 18 -9.85 -13.48 -0.42
CA GLU A 18 -9.30 -13.05 -1.70
C GLU A 18 -9.23 -11.53 -1.80
N MET A 19 -10.30 -10.81 -1.40
CA MET A 19 -10.28 -9.34 -1.37
C MET A 19 -9.17 -8.78 -0.46
N ARG A 20 -8.94 -9.40 0.72
CA ARG A 20 -7.85 -8.98 1.62
C ARG A 20 -6.46 -9.22 1.00
N ARG A 21 -6.27 -10.33 0.29
CA ARG A 21 -5.02 -10.63 -0.42
C ARG A 21 -4.77 -9.62 -1.53
N GLU A 22 -5.81 -9.26 -2.27
CA GLU A 22 -5.72 -8.26 -3.33
C GLU A 22 -5.36 -6.89 -2.77
N LEU A 23 -6.01 -6.43 -1.69
CA LEU A 23 -5.64 -5.17 -1.02
C LEU A 23 -4.17 -5.15 -0.57
N ALA A 24 -3.68 -6.25 0.01
CA ALA A 24 -2.28 -6.35 0.42
C ALA A 24 -1.32 -6.22 -0.78
N ARG A 25 -1.67 -6.84 -1.91
CA ARG A 25 -0.91 -6.75 -3.16
C ARG A 25 -0.90 -5.32 -3.72
N ILE A 26 -2.05 -4.66 -3.78
CA ILE A 26 -2.16 -3.27 -4.27
C ILE A 26 -1.28 -2.34 -3.42
N ARG A 27 -1.39 -2.43 -2.09
CA ARG A 27 -0.60 -1.61 -1.16
C ARG A 27 0.89 -1.87 -1.22
N TRP A 28 1.29 -3.11 -1.51
CA TRP A 28 2.69 -3.42 -1.77
C TRP A 28 3.20 -2.72 -3.03
N TRP A 29 2.44 -2.77 -4.13
CA TRP A 29 2.79 -2.06 -5.37
C TRP A 29 2.84 -0.55 -5.22
N LEU A 30 1.88 0.05 -4.48
CA LEU A 30 1.88 1.49 -4.20
C LEU A 30 3.16 1.94 -3.49
N ARG A 31 3.60 1.20 -2.46
CA ARG A 31 4.86 1.50 -1.75
C ARG A 31 6.07 1.42 -2.67
N LEU A 32 6.10 0.42 -3.56
CA LEU A 32 7.21 0.24 -4.50
C LEU A 32 7.27 1.37 -5.54
N LEU A 33 6.12 1.78 -6.08
CA LEU A 33 6.02 2.87 -7.03
C LEU A 33 6.42 4.20 -6.39
N GLN A 34 6.00 4.46 -5.15
CA GLN A 34 6.40 5.66 -4.41
C GLN A 34 7.92 5.68 -4.17
N ALA A 35 8.50 4.58 -3.68
CA ALA A 35 9.95 4.49 -3.49
C ALA A 35 10.71 4.71 -4.81
N ARG A 36 10.21 4.18 -5.92
CA ARG A 36 10.81 4.40 -7.24
C ARG A 36 10.72 5.87 -7.67
N ARG A 37 9.59 6.52 -7.43
CA ARG A 37 9.39 7.95 -7.70
C ARG A 37 10.35 8.80 -6.89
N ASP A 38 10.48 8.53 -5.59
CA ASP A 38 11.35 9.27 -4.69
C ASP A 38 12.83 9.15 -5.12
N LEU A 39 13.26 7.95 -5.55
CA LEU A 39 14.59 7.75 -6.13
C LEU A 39 14.80 8.54 -7.44
N LEU A 40 13.78 8.63 -8.30
CA LEU A 40 13.86 9.41 -9.53
C LEU A 40 13.90 10.92 -9.25
N ILE A 41 13.18 11.40 -8.25
CA ILE A 41 13.24 12.81 -7.82
C ILE A 41 14.62 13.12 -7.23
N ALA A 42 15.14 12.27 -6.35
CA ALA A 42 16.48 12.41 -5.77
C ALA A 42 17.58 12.40 -6.84
N HIS A 43 17.34 11.73 -7.97
CA HIS A 43 18.24 11.72 -9.13
C HIS A 43 18.22 13.02 -9.94
N ILE A 44 17.08 13.72 -9.99
CA ILE A 44 16.94 15.00 -10.70
C ILE A 44 17.38 16.16 -9.81
N ALA A 45 17.07 16.12 -8.52
CA ALA A 45 17.39 17.13 -7.52
C ALA A 45 18.69 16.78 -6.78
N PHE A 46 19.76 16.48 -7.52
CA PHE A 46 21.07 16.20 -6.91
C PHE A 46 21.50 17.42 -6.07
N PRO A 47 21.92 17.25 -4.80
CA PRO A 47 22.20 18.36 -3.89
C PRO A 47 23.43 19.22 -4.25
N GLY A 48 24.06 19.02 -5.40
CA GLY A 48 25.33 19.65 -5.78
C GLY A 48 25.25 21.09 -6.31
N GLU A 49 24.08 21.67 -6.56
CA GLU A 49 23.97 22.98 -7.23
C GLU A 49 23.15 24.03 -6.47
N THR A 50 22.75 23.75 -5.22
CA THR A 50 22.12 24.80 -4.40
C THR A 50 23.24 25.56 -3.73
N GLY A 51 23.80 26.55 -4.44
CA GLY A 51 24.96 27.36 -4.07
C GLY A 51 25.27 27.33 -2.58
N ALA A 52 26.23 26.49 -2.21
CA ALA A 52 26.79 26.43 -0.88
C ALA A 52 27.48 27.77 -0.62
N ILE A 53 26.70 28.73 -0.13
CA ILE A 53 27.21 29.82 0.68
C ILE A 53 27.81 29.11 1.88
N ASP A 54 29.14 28.99 1.91
CA ASP A 54 30.16 28.89 2.98
C ASP A 54 29.72 28.74 4.47
N LEU A 55 28.53 28.21 4.73
CA LEU A 55 27.87 28.08 6.03
C LEU A 55 27.86 26.63 6.50
N ASP A 56 28.03 25.66 5.60
CA ASP A 56 28.03 24.23 5.93
C ASP A 56 29.20 23.86 6.86
N ALA A 57 30.38 24.43 6.66
CA ALA A 57 31.55 24.12 7.51
C ALA A 57 31.37 24.54 8.98
N ALA A 58 30.58 25.59 9.24
CA ALA A 58 30.35 26.09 10.59
C ALA A 58 29.28 25.29 11.37
N TRP A 59 28.33 24.66 10.66
CA TRP A 59 27.28 23.84 11.26
C TRP A 59 27.67 22.36 11.36
N GLU A 60 28.45 21.82 10.41
CA GLU A 60 29.00 20.46 10.49
C GLU A 60 29.94 20.28 11.70
N ALA A 61 30.66 21.33 12.11
CA ALA A 61 31.50 21.31 13.31
C ALA A 61 30.73 21.20 14.64
N LEU A 62 29.42 21.45 14.65
CA LEU A 62 28.57 21.44 15.85
C LEU A 62 27.82 20.12 16.05
N ALA A 63 27.73 19.27 15.04
CA ALA A 63 27.02 18.00 15.10
C ALA A 63 28.03 16.85 15.26
N ALA A 64 28.53 16.65 16.49
CA ALA A 64 29.38 15.51 16.80
C ALA A 64 28.69 14.20 16.35
N ASP A 65 29.34 13.46 15.45
CA ASP A 65 28.92 12.18 14.85
C ASP A 65 27.76 12.21 13.83
N ALA A 66 27.32 13.38 13.32
CA ALA A 66 26.36 13.42 12.21
C ALA A 66 27.06 13.20 10.86
N PRO A 67 26.52 12.35 9.96
CA PRO A 67 27.09 12.16 8.63
C PRO A 67 26.95 13.43 7.79
N THR A 68 28.04 13.83 7.14
CA THR A 68 28.10 15.02 6.27
C THR A 68 27.25 14.84 5.01
N SER A 69 26.80 15.94 4.41
CA SER A 69 26.05 15.90 3.15
C SER A 69 26.85 15.20 2.03
N ARG A 70 28.18 15.34 2.05
CA ARG A 70 29.10 14.66 1.14
C ARG A 70 29.17 13.15 1.39
N GLU A 71 29.29 12.70 2.64
CA GLU A 71 29.30 11.26 2.99
C GLU A 71 27.99 10.57 2.61
N LEU A 72 26.85 11.24 2.85
CA LEU A 72 25.55 10.76 2.41
C LEU A 72 25.46 10.71 0.88
N ALA A 73 26.02 11.72 0.19
CA ALA A 73 26.01 11.75 -1.25
C ALA A 73 26.89 10.65 -1.89
N GLU A 74 28.08 10.40 -1.35
CA GLU A 74 28.98 9.33 -1.78
C GLU A 74 28.37 7.94 -1.50
N ALA A 75 27.64 7.77 -0.39
CA ALA A 75 26.96 6.51 -0.06
C ALA A 75 25.75 6.20 -0.96
N ILE A 76 25.06 7.23 -1.45
CA ILE A 76 23.81 7.09 -2.21
C ILE A 76 24.06 7.13 -3.73
N TRP A 77 25.00 7.95 -4.20
CA TRP A 77 25.25 8.19 -5.63
C TRP A 77 26.68 7.79 -6.04
N THR A 78 26.89 6.48 -6.25
CA THR A 78 28.20 5.91 -6.63
C THR A 78 28.56 6.06 -8.12
N GLU A 79 27.60 6.37 -9.00
CA GLU A 79 27.81 6.62 -10.43
C GLU A 79 26.96 7.81 -10.91
N ALA A 80 27.52 8.60 -11.84
CA ALA A 80 26.82 9.74 -12.43
C ALA A 80 25.58 9.28 -13.23
N PRO A 81 24.46 10.00 -13.13
CA PRO A 81 23.17 9.36 -13.27
C PRO A 81 22.67 9.38 -14.73
N LYS A 82 22.47 8.22 -15.36
CA LYS A 82 21.80 8.11 -16.67
C LYS A 82 20.28 8.14 -16.49
N GLY A 83 19.70 9.34 -16.46
CA GLY A 83 18.25 9.52 -16.39
C GLY A 83 17.54 8.97 -17.64
N ILE A 84 16.38 8.33 -17.45
CA ILE A 84 15.40 8.11 -18.53
C ILE A 84 14.30 9.16 -18.35
N PRO A 85 14.28 10.23 -19.18
CA PRO A 85 13.20 11.21 -19.19
C PRO A 85 11.83 10.55 -19.43
N GLY A 86 10.78 11.03 -18.75
CA GLY A 86 9.40 10.54 -18.91
C GLY A 86 8.97 9.41 -17.97
N SER A 87 9.78 9.07 -16.97
CA SER A 87 9.49 7.98 -16.02
C SER A 87 8.60 8.39 -14.84
N ILE A 88 8.61 9.65 -14.41
CA ILE A 88 7.82 10.14 -13.24
C ILE A 88 6.33 10.24 -13.57
N ASP A 89 5.94 10.92 -14.66
CA ASP A 89 4.53 11.06 -15.06
C ASP A 89 3.85 9.70 -15.27
N ARG A 90 4.61 8.73 -15.79
CA ARG A 90 4.15 7.35 -15.95
C ARG A 90 3.91 6.65 -14.60
N ILE A 91 4.78 6.89 -13.62
CA ILE A 91 4.59 6.37 -12.25
C ILE A 91 3.37 7.02 -11.61
N ASP A 92 3.21 8.34 -11.72
CA ASP A 92 2.07 9.06 -11.17
C ASP A 92 0.73 8.56 -11.77
N ALA A 93 0.70 8.31 -13.09
CA ALA A 93 -0.46 7.70 -13.74
C ALA A 93 -0.76 6.27 -13.25
N LEU A 94 0.26 5.46 -12.98
CA LEU A 94 0.09 4.11 -12.43
C LEU A 94 -0.40 4.15 -10.98
N VAL A 95 0.14 5.07 -10.17
CA VAL A 95 -0.31 5.30 -8.79
C VAL A 95 -1.78 5.71 -8.78
N ALA A 96 -2.19 6.67 -9.61
CA ALA A 96 -3.58 7.11 -9.70
C ALA A 96 -4.53 5.94 -10.06
N ARG A 97 -4.14 5.11 -11.03
CA ARG A 97 -4.90 3.92 -11.43
C ARG A 97 -4.98 2.88 -10.30
N LEU A 98 -3.89 2.65 -9.58
CA LEU A 98 -3.86 1.71 -8.46
C LEU A 98 -4.69 2.21 -7.26
N LEU A 99 -4.67 3.51 -6.95
CA LEU A 99 -5.50 4.10 -5.90
C LEU A 99 -6.99 4.00 -6.25
N SER A 100 -7.37 4.28 -7.50
CA SER A 100 -8.74 4.07 -7.97
C SER A 100 -9.17 2.60 -7.86
N TYR A 101 -8.26 1.68 -8.18
CA TYR A 101 -8.54 0.26 -8.03
C TYR A 101 -8.64 -0.16 -6.55
N GLU A 102 -7.75 0.32 -5.68
CA GLU A 102 -7.79 0.08 -4.24
C GLU A 102 -9.13 0.51 -3.66
N ALA A 103 -9.63 1.71 -4.02
CA ALA A 103 -10.91 2.22 -3.55
C ALA A 103 -12.06 1.26 -3.88
N ARG A 104 -12.15 0.80 -5.14
CA ARG A 104 -13.18 -0.17 -5.56
C ARG A 104 -13.06 -1.52 -4.85
N VAL A 105 -11.84 -2.02 -4.66
CA VAL A 105 -11.62 -3.30 -3.95
C VAL A 105 -11.97 -3.15 -2.48
N SER A 106 -11.67 -2.01 -1.86
CA SER A 106 -12.01 -1.71 -0.45
C SER A 106 -13.53 -1.67 -0.25
N GLU A 107 -14.24 -0.92 -1.09
CA GLU A 107 -15.71 -0.84 -1.07
C GLU A 107 -16.36 -2.22 -1.25
N ASN A 108 -15.85 -3.03 -2.19
CA ASN A 108 -16.34 -4.38 -2.40
C ASN A 108 -16.03 -5.29 -1.19
N ALA A 109 -14.86 -5.14 -0.57
CA ALA A 109 -14.49 -5.90 0.63
C ALA A 109 -15.40 -5.59 1.82
N GLU A 110 -15.80 -4.33 1.98
CA GLU A 110 -16.78 -3.88 2.99
C GLU A 110 -18.15 -4.51 2.71
N THR A 111 -18.62 -4.46 1.47
CA THR A 111 -19.88 -5.08 1.03
C THR A 111 -19.90 -6.59 1.32
N VAL A 112 -18.86 -7.33 0.90
CA VAL A 112 -18.74 -8.78 1.19
C VAL A 112 -18.69 -9.03 2.69
N THR A 113 -18.07 -8.16 3.48
CA THR A 113 -18.03 -8.30 4.93
C THR A 113 -19.42 -8.14 5.55
N ALA A 114 -20.22 -7.17 5.09
CA ALA A 114 -21.61 -7.01 5.51
C ALA A 114 -22.45 -8.24 5.15
N ASP A 115 -22.26 -8.81 3.96
CA ASP A 115 -22.94 -10.03 3.52
C ASP A 115 -22.57 -11.26 4.36
N VAL A 116 -21.29 -11.41 4.72
CA VAL A 116 -20.85 -12.47 5.65
C VAL A 116 -21.57 -12.33 6.99
N VAL A 117 -21.61 -11.13 7.56
CA VAL A 117 -22.25 -10.89 8.86
C VAL A 117 -23.75 -11.19 8.81
N LYS A 118 -24.43 -10.76 7.74
CA LYS A 118 -25.85 -11.03 7.52
C LYS A 118 -26.11 -12.54 7.40
N ALA A 119 -25.34 -13.24 6.57
CA ALA A 119 -25.45 -14.68 6.38
C ALA A 119 -25.17 -15.47 7.68
N MET A 120 -24.20 -15.02 8.49
CA MET A 120 -23.95 -15.60 9.82
C MET A 120 -25.15 -15.43 10.75
N GLY A 121 -25.79 -14.25 10.77
CA GLY A 121 -27.00 -14.01 11.55
C GLY A 121 -28.19 -14.88 11.11
N GLU A 122 -28.37 -15.07 9.81
CA GLU A 122 -29.40 -15.96 9.24
C GLU A 122 -29.15 -17.43 9.61
N ALA A 123 -27.92 -17.91 9.46
CA ALA A 123 -27.53 -19.26 9.85
C ALA A 123 -27.73 -19.51 11.36
N HIS A 124 -27.40 -18.53 12.20
CA HIS A 124 -27.62 -18.61 13.64
C HIS A 124 -29.10 -18.72 13.99
N ARG A 125 -29.97 -17.86 13.42
CA ARG A 125 -31.43 -17.94 13.63
C ARG A 125 -32.01 -19.26 13.17
N ALA A 126 -31.59 -19.78 12.01
CA ALA A 126 -32.03 -21.08 11.51
C ALA A 126 -31.62 -22.24 12.45
N SER A 127 -30.41 -22.18 13.01
CA SER A 127 -29.93 -23.17 13.98
C SER A 127 -30.74 -23.16 15.28
N VAL A 128 -31.06 -21.97 15.82
CA VAL A 128 -31.87 -21.84 17.03
C VAL A 128 -33.29 -22.35 16.79
N ALA A 129 -33.93 -21.97 15.68
CA ALA A 129 -35.29 -22.44 15.35
C ALA A 129 -35.37 -23.96 15.19
N HIS A 130 -34.35 -24.58 14.60
CA HIS A 130 -34.27 -26.04 14.48
C HIS A 130 -34.18 -26.74 15.85
N LYS A 131 -33.41 -26.19 16.80
CA LYS A 131 -33.32 -26.74 18.17
C LYS A 131 -34.64 -26.64 18.93
N VAL A 132 -35.39 -25.55 18.76
CA VAL A 132 -36.69 -25.35 19.44
C VAL A 132 -37.77 -26.31 18.91
N ASN A 133 -37.75 -26.64 17.61
CA ASN A 133 -38.73 -27.56 17.01
C ASN A 133 -38.45 -29.05 17.31
N HIS A 134 -37.32 -29.40 17.91
CA HIS A 134 -36.92 -30.76 18.25
C HIS A 134 -36.79 -31.00 19.77
N ALA A 135 -37.27 -30.05 20.58
CA ALA A 135 -37.43 -30.14 22.03
C ALA A 135 -38.92 -30.25 22.37
#